data_AF-A0A2K4FLL9-F1
#
_entry.id   AF-A0A2K4FLL9-F1
#
_cell.length_a   1.000
_cell.length_b   1.000
_cell.length_c   1.000
_cell.angle_alpha   90.00
_cell.angle_beta   90.00
_cell.angle_gamma   90.00
#
_symmetry.space_group_name_H-M   'P 1'
#
loop_
_entity.id
_entity.type
_entity.pdbx_description
1 polymer ?
#
loop_
_entity_poly.entity_id
_entity_poly.type
_entity_poly.pdbx_seq_one_letter_code
_entity_poly.pdbx_strand_id
1 'polypeptide(L)' 'MKNNNSLLRHLPWLLLAVVGACALGVVALRRGEAINALWIVVAAVAIYLVAYRYYSLFIANNVMQLDARRATPAVL' A
#
# COMPACT_ATOMS: atom_id res chain seq x y z
N MET A 1 -17.96 18.27 15.34
CA MET A 1 -16.73 18.71 14.66
C MET A 1 -15.95 17.47 14.24
N LYS A 2 -16.02 17.06 12.97
CA LYS A 2 -15.32 15.88 12.44
C LYS A 2 -13.84 16.27 12.33
N ASN A 3 -12.96 15.66 13.12
CA ASN A 3 -11.54 16.03 13.17
C ASN A 3 -10.84 15.41 11.95
N ASN A 4 -10.44 16.26 11.00
CA ASN A 4 -9.89 15.86 9.70
C ASN A 4 -8.43 15.34 9.77
N ASN A 5 -7.91 15.15 10.99
CA ASN A 5 -6.49 14.86 11.25
C ASN A 5 -6.02 13.49 10.74
N SER A 6 -6.93 12.61 10.31
CA SER A 6 -6.57 11.34 9.67
C SER A 6 -5.83 11.55 8.35
N LEU A 7 -6.23 12.53 7.54
CA LEU A 7 -5.56 12.88 6.28
C LEU A 7 -4.16 13.46 6.54
N LEU A 8 -4.03 14.31 7.56
CA LEU A 8 -2.74 14.84 8.00
C LEU A 8 -1.77 13.73 8.45
N ARG A 9 -2.28 12.62 9.02
CA ARG A 9 -1.44 11.48 9.41
C ARG A 9 -0.83 10.73 8.22
N HIS A 10 -1.45 10.80 7.04
CA HIS A 10 -0.97 10.14 5.82
C HIS A 10 -0.04 11.04 4.98
N LEU A 11 0.00 12.34 5.27
CA LEU A 11 0.83 13.31 4.57
C LEU A 11 2.35 12.96 4.56
N PRO A 12 2.96 12.48 5.67
CA PRO A 12 4.35 12.07 5.68
C PRO A 12 4.63 10.87 4.78
N TRP A 13 3.69 9.92 4.72
CA TRP A 13 3.78 8.73 3.86
C TRP A 13 3.71 9.11 2.38
N LEU A 14 2.87 10.08 2.02
CA LEU A 14 2.76 10.58 0.66
C LEU A 14 4.04 11.29 0.22
N LEU A 15 4.60 12.14 1.09
CA LEU A 15 5.90 12.80 0.84
C LEU A 15 7.02 11.78 0.64
N LEU A 16 7.11 10.77 1.52
CA LEU A 16 8.10 9.70 1.41
C LEU A 16 7.96 8.91 0.10
N ALA A 17 6.72 8.59 -0.30
CA ALA A 17 6.45 7.89 -1.55
C ALA A 17 6.88 8.70 -2.78
N VAL A 18 6.59 10.01 -2.80
CA VAL A 18 7.00 10.91 -3.89
C VAL A 18 8.52 11.03 -3.96
N VAL A 19 9.19 11.21 -2.83
CA VAL A 19 10.66 11.27 -2.77
C VAL A 19 11.28 9.96 -3.26
N GLY A 20 10.75 8.81 -2.82
CA GLY A 20 11.20 7.49 -3.27
C GLY A 20 11.00 7.27 -4.77
N ALA A 21 9.84 7.66 -5.31
CA ALA A 21 9.55 7.58 -6.73
C ALA A 21 10.49 8.47 -7.56
N CYS A 22 10.74 9.70 -7.12
CA CYS A 22 11.69 10.60 -7.76
C CYS A 22 13.13 10.06 -7.72
N ALA A 23 13.58 9.52 -6.58
CA ALA A 23 14.90 8.94 -6.45
C ALA A 23 15.10 7.74 -7.41
N LEU A 24 14.13 6.83 -7.46
CA LEU A 24 14.16 5.69 -8.38
C LEU A 24 14.05 6.13 -9.84
N GLY A 25 13.24 7.14 -10.13
CA GLY A 25 13.10 7.72 -11.47
C GLY A 25 14.38 8.37 -11.99
N VAL A 26 15.08 9.13 -11.15
CA VAL A 26 16.38 9.72 -11.51
C VAL A 26 17.41 8.62 -11.77
N VAL A 27 17.45 7.58 -10.94
CA VAL A 27 18.35 6.43 -11.16
C VAL A 27 18.03 5.73 -12.49
N ALA A 28 16.76 5.52 -12.82
CA ALA A 28 16.33 4.90 -14.07
C ALA A 28 16.77 5.73 -15.30
N LEU A 29 16.50 7.04 -15.28
CA LEU A 29 16.77 7.94 -16.41
C LEU A 29 18.28 8.15 -16.66
N ARG A 30 19.10 8.11 -15.61
CA ARG A 30 20.56 8.27 -15.74
C ARG A 30 21.26 7.02 -16.27
N ARG A 31 20.65 5.84 -16.18
CA ARG A 31 21.30 4.57 -16.53
C ARG A 31 21.31 4.28 -18.03
N GLY A 32 20.46 4.96 -18.82
CA GLY A 32 20.36 4.74 -20.27
C GLY A 32 19.91 3.33 -20.67
N GLU A 33 19.52 2.49 -19.70
CA GLU A 33 18.95 1.16 -19.96
C GLU A 33 17.54 1.33 -20.54
N ALA A 34 17.26 0.60 -21.63
CA ALA A 34 15.90 0.48 -22.13
C ALA A 34 14.99 -0.06 -21.02
N ILE A 35 13.73 0.39 -20.99
CA ILE A 35 12.73 -0.09 -20.03
C ILE A 35 12.57 -1.60 -20.20
N ASN A 36 13.18 -2.37 -19.30
CA ASN A 36 13.16 -3.83 -19.33
C ASN A 36 11.87 -4.34 -18.64
N ALA A 37 11.39 -5.52 -19.05
CA ALA A 37 10.24 -6.19 -18.47
C ALA A 37 10.32 -6.31 -16.94
N LEU A 38 11.52 -6.49 -16.38
CA LEU A 38 11.73 -6.60 -14.93
C LEU A 38 11.27 -5.35 -14.17
N TRP A 39 11.43 -4.14 -14.74
CA TRP A 39 10.93 -2.92 -14.12
C TRP A 39 9.41 -2.94 -13.97
N ILE A 40 8.72 -3.39 -15.00
CA ILE A 40 7.26 -3.44 -15.04
C ILE A 40 6.75 -4.50 -14.06
N VAL A 41 7.39 -5.67 -14.02
CA VAL A 41 7.03 -6.76 -13.10
C VAL A 41 7.19 -6.32 -11.65
N VAL A 42 8.32 -5.71 -11.29
CA VAL A 42 8.57 -5.24 -9.93
C VAL A 42 7.57 -4.15 -9.54
N ALA A 43 7.29 -3.19 -10.43
CA ALA A 43 6.27 -2.16 -10.20
C ALA A 43 4.88 -2.77 -10.00
N ALA A 44 4.50 -3.75 -10.82
CA ALA A 44 3.21 -4.45 -10.71
C ALA A 44 3.08 -5.20 -9.38
N VAL A 45 4.13 -5.92 -8.95
CA VAL A 45 4.15 -6.63 -7.67
C VAL A 45 4.04 -5.64 -6.51
N ALA A 46 4.76 -4.53 -6.55
CA ALA A 46 4.68 -3.49 -5.52
C ALA A 46 3.26 -2.92 -5.40
N ILE A 47 2.62 -2.58 -6.53
CA ILE A 47 1.23 -2.09 -6.55
C ILE A 47 0.27 -3.17 -6.04
N TYR A 48 0.45 -4.42 -6.44
CA TYR A 48 -0.37 -5.54 -5.98
C TYR A 48 -0.30 -5.73 -4.47
N LEU A 49 0.89 -5.64 -3.85
CA LEU A 49 1.05 -5.77 -2.40
C LEU A 49 0.33 -4.64 -1.65
N VAL A 50 0.42 -3.40 -2.14
CA VAL A 50 -0.28 -2.26 -1.57
C VAL A 50 -1.80 -2.46 -1.69
N ALA A 51 -2.29 -2.84 -2.87
CA ALA A 51 -3.70 -3.11 -3.11
C ALA A 51 -4.20 -4.27 -2.22
N TYR A 52 -3.45 -5.36 -2.14
CA TYR A 52 -3.77 -6.51 -1.30
C TYR A 52 -3.94 -6.10 0.17
N ARG A 53 -3.04 -5.26 0.70
CA ARG A 53 -3.09 -4.77 2.09
C ARG A 53 -4.37 -3.97 2.39
N TYR A 54 -4.75 -3.03 1.52
CA TYR A 54 -5.93 -2.18 1.75
C TYR A 54 -7.24 -2.89 1.40
N TYR A 55 -7.24 -3.69 0.34
CA TYR A 55 -8.42 -4.44 -0.09
C TYR A 55 -8.75 -5.59 0.86
N SER A 56 -7.74 -6.27 1.41
CA SER A 56 -7.95 -7.27 2.47
C SER A 56 -8.61 -6.66 3.71
N LEU A 57 -8.21 -5.44 4.10
CA LEU A 57 -8.87 -4.70 5.19
C LEU A 57 -10.32 -4.36 4.85
N PHE A 58 -10.60 -3.97 3.59
CA PHE A 58 -11.97 -3.72 3.14
C PHE A 58 -12.83 -4.98 3.23
N ILE A 59 -12.35 -6.12 2.72
CA ILE A 59 -13.05 -7.41 2.78
C ILE A 59 -13.31 -7.80 4.22
N ALA A 60 -12.28 -7.71 5.08
CA ALA A 60 -12.39 -8.07 6.48
C ALA A 60 -13.48 -7.29 7.22
N ASN A 61 -13.59 -5.98 6.96
CA ASN A 61 -14.53 -5.12 7.67
C ASN A 61 -15.93 -5.07 7.03
N ASN A 62 -16.04 -5.09 5.70
CA ASN A 62 -17.31 -4.81 5.01
C ASN A 62 -18.01 -6.08 4.53
N VAL A 63 -17.25 -7.06 4.03
CA VAL A 63 -17.81 -8.29 3.45
C VAL A 63 -17.93 -9.37 4.51
N MET A 64 -16.81 -9.68 5.19
CA MET A 64 -16.75 -10.75 6.18
C MET A 64 -17.14 -10.29 7.59
N GLN A 65 -17.09 -8.98 7.86
CA GLN A 65 -17.34 -8.36 9.17
C GLN A 65 -16.65 -9.12 10.32
N LEU A 66 -15.36 -9.40 10.14
CA LEU A 66 -14.55 -10.13 11.12
C LEU A 66 -14.50 -9.36 12.44
N ASP A 67 -15.20 -9.87 13.45
CA ASP A 67 -15.18 -9.32 14.79
C ASP A 67 -14.08 -10.00 15.62
N ALA A 68 -12.95 -9.31 15.79
CA ALA A 68 -11.84 -9.78 16.61
C ALA A 68 -12.18 -9.88 18.12
N ARG A 69 -13.31 -9.30 18.57
CA ARG A 69 -13.76 -9.37 19.97
C ARG A 69 -14.62 -10.60 20.24
N ARG A 70 -15.05 -11.31 19.19
CA ARG A 70 -15.84 -12.53 19.30
C ARG A 70 -14.92 -13.74 19.20
N ALA A 71 -14.46 -14.23 20.36
CA ALA A 71 -13.64 -15.43 20.42
C ALA A 71 -14.37 -16.61 19.75
N THR A 72 -13.67 -17.34 18.89
CA THR A 72 -14.21 -18.53 18.25
C THR A 72 -14.35 -19.64 19.29
N PRO A 73 -15.41 -20.47 19.21
CA PRO A 73 -15.70 -21.52 20.20
C PRO A 73 -14.67 -22.68 20.20
N ALA A 74 -13.59 -22.58 19.43
CA ALA A 74 -12.53 -23.59 19.32
C ALA A 74 -11.49 -23.55 20.46
N VAL A 75 -11.77 -22.81 21.54
CA VAL A 75 -10.91 -22.70 22.74
C VAL A 75 -11.44 -23.58 23.89
N LEU A 76 -12.23 -24.63 23.60
CA LEU A 76 -12.66 -25.65 24.56
C LEU A 76 -11.82 -26.93 24.42
#